data_AF-A0A6N2BAD9-F1
#
_entry.id   AF-A0A6N2BAD9-F1
#
_cell.length_a   1.000
_cell.length_b   1.000
_cell.length_c   1.000
_cell.angle_alpha   90.00
_cell.angle_beta   90.00
_cell.angle_gamma   90.00
#
_symmetry.space_group_name_H-M   'P 1'
#
loop_
_entity.id
_entity.type
_entity.pdbx_description
1 polymer ?
#
loop_
_entity_poly.entity_id
_entity_poly.type
_entity_poly.pdbx_seq_one_letter_code
_entity_poly.pdbx_strand_id
1 'polypeptide(L)' 'MFSGLAERMSKEITTLAPRGTKIEVIAQPERKYSTWIGGSMLASFNTFKRMLITKGEYDEYGPSIVHKRCF' A
#
# COMPACT_ATOMS: atom_id res chain seq x y z
N MET A 1 5.93 -6.31 -16.77
CA MET A 1 5.22 -7.34 -15.98
C MET A 1 4.58 -8.35 -16.93
N PHE A 2 4.41 -9.59 -16.49
CA PHE A 2 3.98 -10.70 -17.35
C PHE A 2 2.57 -10.51 -17.92
N SER A 3 2.44 -10.73 -19.23
CA SER A 3 1.15 -10.74 -19.93
C SER A 3 0.30 -11.93 -19.47
N GLY A 4 -1.02 -11.77 -19.40
CA GLY A 4 -1.94 -12.84 -19.01
C GLY A 4 -2.01 -13.17 -17.51
N LEU A 5 -1.19 -12.52 -16.67
CA LEU A 5 -1.12 -12.82 -15.25
C LEU A 5 -2.42 -12.45 -14.51
N ALA A 6 -3.03 -11.32 -14.86
CA ALA A 6 -4.25 -10.85 -14.21
C ALA A 6 -5.44 -11.79 -14.50
N GLU A 7 -5.54 -12.24 -15.74
CA GLU A 7 -6.54 -13.18 -16.23
C GLU A 7 -6.37 -14.55 -15.56
N ARG A 8 -5.13 -15.04 -15.48
CA ARG A 8 -4.80 -16.27 -14.77
C ARG A 8 -5.20 -16.17 -13.29
N MET A 9 -4.84 -15.09 -12.63
CA MET A 9 -5.19 -14.85 -11.22
C MET A 9 -6.70 -14.80 -11.00
N SER A 10 -7.43 -14.09 -11.86
CA SER A 10 -8.89 -14.00 -11.76
C SER A 10 -9.54 -15.39 -11.87
N LYS A 11 -9.10 -16.20 -12.84
CA LYS A 11 -9.60 -17.57 -13.04
C LYS A 11 -9.30 -18.47 -11.84
N GLU A 12 -8.06 -18.48 -11.36
CA GLU A 12 -7.64 -19.36 -10.27
C GLU A 12 -8.31 -18.98 -8.94
N ILE A 13 -8.37 -17.68 -8.62
CA ILE A 13 -9.06 -17.23 -7.40
C ILE A 13 -10.56 -17.51 -7.46
N THR A 14 -11.22 -17.27 -8.60
CA THR A 14 -12.65 -17.56 -8.76
C THR A 14 -12.95 -19.04 -8.56
N THR A 15 -12.04 -19.92 -8.95
CA THR A 15 -12.19 -21.37 -8.77
C THR A 15 -12.07 -21.78 -7.28
N LEU A 16 -11.22 -21.09 -6.53
CA LEU A 16 -10.98 -21.36 -5.10
C LEU A 16 -12.00 -20.69 -4.18
N ALA A 17 -12.59 -19.57 -4.61
CA ALA A 17 -13.51 -18.80 -3.79
C ALA A 17 -14.86 -19.51 -3.61
N PRO A 18 -15.53 -19.32 -2.46
CA PRO A 18 -16.90 -19.79 -2.27
C PRO A 18 -17.85 -19.27 -3.37
N ARG A 19 -18.89 -20.05 -3.68
CA ARG A 19 -19.89 -19.64 -4.67
C ARG A 19 -20.56 -18.32 -4.25
N GLY A 20 -20.70 -17.41 -5.20
CA GLY A 20 -21.30 -16.09 -4.99
C GLY A 20 -20.32 -15.03 -4.50
N THR A 21 -19.05 -15.36 -4.22
CA THR A 21 -18.02 -14.35 -3.96
C THR A 21 -17.70 -13.60 -5.25
N LYS A 22 -17.84 -12.27 -5.25
CA LYS A 22 -17.41 -11.41 -6.36
C LYS A 22 -15.89 -11.24 -6.30
N ILE A 23 -15.19 -11.72 -7.32
CA ILE A 23 -13.74 -11.59 -7.46
C ILE A 23 -13.42 -10.50 -8.49
N GLU A 24 -12.53 -9.58 -8.11
CA GLU A 24 -12.05 -8.51 -8.99
C GLU A 24 -10.52 -8.42 -8.89
N VAL A 25 -9.84 -8.64 -10.01
CA VAL A 25 -8.36 -8.52 -10.10
C VAL A 25 -8.02 -7.22 -10.81
N ILE A 26 -7.36 -6.32 -10.10
CA ILE A 26 -6.98 -5.00 -10.62
C ILE A 26 -5.50 -5.02 -11.03
N ALA A 27 -5.24 -4.83 -12.32
CA ALA A 27 -3.88 -4.82 -12.89
C ALA A 27 -3.66 -3.59 -13.77
N GLN A 28 -3.57 -2.41 -13.15
CA GLN A 28 -3.34 -1.14 -13.86
C GLN A 28 -2.07 -1.19 -14.76
N PRO A 29 -2.05 -0.52 -15.92
CA PRO A 29 -0.89 -0.50 -16.81
C PRO A 29 0.38 0.08 -16.15
N GLU A 30 0.25 1.18 -15.42
CA GLU A 30 1.36 1.89 -14.75
C GLU A 30 1.69 1.34 -13.36
N ARG A 31 1.30 0.09 -13.07
CA ARG A 31 1.45 -0.51 -11.73
C ARG A 31 2.89 -0.62 -11.21
N LYS A 32 3.89 -0.45 -12.08
CA LYS A 32 5.30 -0.24 -11.69
C LYS A 32 5.51 0.96 -10.77
N TYR A 33 4.63 1.97 -10.85
CA TYR A 33 4.72 3.20 -10.06
C TYR A 33 3.66 3.30 -8.96
N SER A 34 2.73 2.35 -8.86
CA SER A 34 1.61 2.44 -7.91
C SER A 34 2.08 2.65 -6.47
N THR A 35 3.16 2.00 -6.04
CA THR A 35 3.74 2.19 -4.70
C THR A 35 4.24 3.63 -4.48
N TRP A 36 4.92 4.20 -5.47
CA TRP A 36 5.45 5.56 -5.38
C TRP A 36 4.34 6.61 -5.43
N ILE A 37 3.35 6.41 -6.30
CA ILE A 37 2.15 7.26 -6.38
C ILE A 37 1.40 7.24 -5.04
N GLY A 38 1.19 6.05 -4.47
CA GLY A 38 0.55 5.91 -3.15
C GLY A 38 1.30 6.64 -2.04
N GLY A 39 2.63 6.55 -2.01
CA GLY A 39 3.47 7.31 -1.06
C GLY A 39 3.35 8.82 -1.22
N SER A 40 3.36 9.31 -2.47
CA SER A 40 3.20 10.74 -2.79
C SER A 40 1.82 11.28 -2.36
N MET A 41 0.76 10.50 -2.61
CA MET A 41 -0.59 10.82 -2.13
C MET A 41 -0.67 10.84 -0.60
N LEU A 42 -0.13 9.80 0.05
CA LEU A 42 -0.12 9.70 1.51
C LEU A 42 0.57 10.91 2.15
N ALA A 43 1.75 11.29 1.64
CA ALA A 43 2.51 12.44 2.15
C ALA A 43 1.77 13.78 2.00
N SER A 44 0.83 13.86 1.05
CA SER A 44 0.05 15.06 0.75
C SER A 44 -1.20 15.21 1.65
N PHE A 45 -1.57 14.19 2.43
CA PHE A 45 -2.72 14.28 3.33
C PHE A 45 -2.40 15.07 4.60
N ASN A 46 -3.36 15.87 5.08
CA ASN A 46 -3.23 16.59 6.35
C ASN A 46 -3.02 15.65 7.55
N THR A 47 -3.59 14.44 7.49
CA THR A 47 -3.42 13.42 8.53
C THR A 47 -1.98 12.91 8.63
N PHE A 48 -1.20 12.99 7.55
CA PHE A 48 0.20 12.58 7.51
C PHE A 48 1.09 13.44 8.41
N LYS A 49 0.70 14.70 8.67
CA LYS A 49 1.41 15.58 9.60
C LYS A 49 1.56 14.99 10.99
N ARG A 50 0.61 14.15 11.43
CA ARG A 50 0.67 13.45 12.73
C ARG A 50 1.69 12.32 12.77
N MET A 51 2.10 11.82 11.60
CA MET A 51 3.07 10.73 11.45
C MET A 51 4.50 11.25 11.20
N LEU A 52 4.66 12.55 10.87
CA LEU A 52 5.97 13.15 10.71
C LEU A 52 6.76 13.06 12.01
N ILE A 53 8.06 12.79 11.93
CA ILE A 53 8.97 12.78 13.07
C ILE A 53 9.97 13.90 12.82
N THR A 54 10.04 14.85 13.73
CA THR A 54 11.01 15.95 13.65
C THR A 54 12.38 15.47 14.10
N LYS A 55 13.42 16.22 13.73
CA LYS A 55 14.78 15.95 14.19
C LYS A 55 14.87 15.94 15.73
N GLY A 56 14.24 16.90 16.41
CA GLY A 56 14.28 17.00 17.87
C GLY A 56 13.64 15.78 18.56
N GLU A 57 12.51 15.31 18.05
CA GLU A 57 11.87 14.09 18.58
C GLU A 57 12.74 12.84 18.34
N TYR A 58 13.42 12.77 17.20
CA TYR A 58 14.34 11.66 16.95
C TYR A 58 15.56 11.72 17.88
N ASP A 59 16.12 12.90 18.11
CA ASP A 59 17.26 13.09 19.00
C ASP A 59 16.91 12.76 20.47
N GLU A 60 15.66 13.02 20.90
CA GLU A 60 15.16 12.74 22.26
C GLU A 60 14.78 11.26 22.49
N TYR A 61 14.03 10.66 21.56
CA TYR A 61 13.44 9.33 21.75
C TYR A 61 14.19 8.23 20.98
N GLY A 62 15.15 8.60 20.15
CA GLY A 62 15.89 7.70 19.27
C GLY A 62 15.00 6.96 18.27
N PRO A 63 15.47 5.83 17.71
CA PRO A 63 14.73 5.05 16.72
C PRO A 63 13.34 4.57 17.18
N SER A 64 13.12 4.47 18.50
CA SER A 64 11.86 3.96 19.07
C SER A 64 10.64 4.82 18.74
N ILE A 65 10.84 6.11 18.42
CA ILE A 65 9.75 7.05 18.10
C ILE A 65 8.94 6.62 16.87
N VAL A 66 9.56 5.90 15.93
CA VAL A 66 8.90 5.37 14.74
C VAL A 66 7.74 4.45 15.12
N HIS A 67 7.95 3.57 16.11
CA HIS A 67 6.91 2.65 16.57
C HIS A 67 5.79 3.31 17.36
N LYS A 68 6.03 4.50 17.93
CA LYS A 68 5.01 5.26 18.66
C LYS A 68 4.15 6.14 17.75
N ARG A 69 4.69 6.56 16.61
CA ARG A 69 4.09 7.56 15.73
C ARG A 69 3.46 6.97 14.47
N CYS A 70 4.04 5.87 13.95
CA CYS A 70 3.71 5.34 12.64
C CYS A 70 2.91 4.02 12.68
N PHE A 71 2.73 3.41 13.85
CA PHE A 71 2.02 2.15 14.09
C PHE A 71 1.13 2.27 15.32
#